data_AF-A0A392QNV2-F1
#
_entry.id   AF-A0A392QNV2-F1
#
_cell.length_a   1.000
_cell.length_b   1.000
_cell.length_c   1.000
_cell.angle_alpha   90.00
_cell.angle_beta   90.00
_cell.angle_gamma   90.00
#
_symmetry.space_group_name_H-M   'P 1'
#
loop_
_entity.id
_entity.type
_entity.pdbx_description
1 polymer ?
#
loop_
_entity_poly.entity_id
_entity_poly.type
_entity_poly.pdbx_seq_one_letter_code
_entity_poly.pdbx_strand_id
1 'polypeptide(L)'
;MPLQGYSYAWLRSRGEHDVVEERLDRAMETQSWLDLFPNSQLLNTVADRSDHSPIILKLLEQENNGYRRPFRFENAWLEEERLHEVVTTAWGRGS
;
A
#
# COMPACT_ATOMS: atom_id res chain seq x y z
N MET A 1 -9.73 -14.51 8.89
CA MET A 1 -10.04 -13.08 8.91
C MET A 1 -10.88 -12.77 7.68
N PRO A 2 -11.97 -11.98 7.79
CA PRO A 2 -12.83 -11.68 6.65
C PRO A 2 -12.14 -10.75 5.64
N LEU A 3 -12.33 -11.03 4.35
CA LEU A 3 -11.93 -10.14 3.25
C LEU A 3 -12.88 -8.95 3.20
N GLN A 4 -12.34 -7.73 3.25
CA GLN A 4 -13.08 -6.49 3.07
C GLN A 4 -12.92 -5.97 1.63
N GLY A 5 -13.96 -5.30 1.12
CA GLY A 5 -14.00 -4.84 -0.27
C GLY A 5 -14.71 -5.84 -1.18
N TYR A 6 -14.33 -5.86 -2.46
CA TYR A 6 -14.97 -6.72 -3.44
C TYR A 6 -14.71 -8.20 -3.14
N SER A 7 -15.70 -9.06 -3.32
CA SER A 7 -15.60 -10.47 -2.89
C SER A 7 -14.81 -11.36 -3.85
N TYR A 8 -14.62 -10.92 -5.09
CA TYR A 8 -14.03 -11.71 -6.16
C TYR A 8 -12.61 -11.24 -6.46
N ALA A 9 -11.69 -12.19 -6.54
CA ALA A 9 -10.29 -11.92 -6.78
C ALA A 9 -9.91 -12.17 -8.25
N TRP A 10 -10.82 -12.72 -9.05
CA TRP A 10 -10.61 -13.00 -10.46
C TRP A 10 -11.84 -12.65 -11.31
N LEU A 11 -11.60 -12.16 -12.52
CA LEU A 11 -12.63 -11.75 -13.48
C LEU A 11 -12.21 -12.13 -14.91
N ARG A 12 -13.08 -12.84 -15.63
CA ARG A 12 -12.97 -13.08 -17.08
C ARG A 12 -13.99 -12.27 -17.85
N SER A 13 -13.64 -11.90 -19.08
CA SER A 13 -14.56 -11.29 -20.04
C SER A 13 -15.11 -9.94 -19.57
N ARG A 14 -14.25 -9.11 -18.94
CA ARG A 14 -14.60 -7.78 -18.43
C ARG A 14 -15.23 -6.93 -19.55
N GLY A 15 -16.50 -6.55 -19.36
CA GLY A 15 -17.22 -5.69 -20.31
C GLY A 15 -17.98 -6.43 -21.41
N GLU A 16 -18.01 -7.76 -21.38
CA GLU A 16 -18.79 -8.60 -22.29
C GLU A 16 -20.10 -9.09 -21.62
N HIS A 17 -20.94 -9.81 -22.37
CA HIS A 17 -22.19 -10.38 -21.82
C HIS A 17 -21.96 -11.60 -20.91
N ASP A 18 -20.82 -12.29 -21.05
CA ASP A 18 -20.49 -13.53 -20.36
C ASP A 18 -19.40 -13.33 -19.30
N VAL A 19 -19.55 -12.29 -18.46
CA VAL A 19 -18.66 -12.02 -17.34
C VAL A 19 -18.73 -13.15 -16.32
N VAL A 20 -17.56 -13.68 -15.93
CA VAL A 20 -17.44 -14.68 -14.86
C VAL A 20 -16.48 -14.17 -13.79
N GLU A 21 -16.88 -14.32 -12.54
CA GLU A 21 -16.12 -13.89 -11.37
C GLU A 21 -15.88 -15.04 -10.40
N GLU A 22 -14.65 -15.15 -9.93
CA GLU A 22 -14.24 -16.21 -9.01
C GLU A 22 -13.44 -15.65 -7.82
N ARG A 23 -13.54 -16.35 -6.68
CA ARG A 23 -12.77 -16.07 -5.48
C ARG A 23 -11.70 -17.14 -5.29
N LEU A 24 -10.60 -16.99 -6.02
CA LEU A 24 -9.50 -17.95 -6.04
C LEU A 24 -8.50 -17.70 -4.90
N ASP A 25 -8.28 -16.43 -4.56
CA ASP A 25 -7.28 -16.04 -3.58
C ASP A 25 -7.83 -16.06 -2.14
N ARG A 26 -7.05 -16.62 -1.21
CA ARG A 26 -7.40 -16.78 0.21
C ARG A 26 -6.22 -16.47 1.10
N ALA A 27 -6.49 -15.83 2.24
CA ALA A 27 -5.54 -15.74 3.34
C ALA A 27 -6.04 -16.60 4.50
N MET A 28 -5.11 -17.25 5.18
CA MET A 28 -5.37 -18.05 6.37
C MET A 28 -4.41 -17.58 7.46
N GLU A 29 -4.91 -17.54 8.68
CA GLU A 29 -4.12 -17.16 9.83
C GLU A 29 -4.38 -18.08 11.02
N THR A 30 -3.41 -18.17 11.93
CA THR A 30 -3.56 -18.89 13.19
C THR A 30 -4.06 -17.93 14.28
N GLN A 31 -4.64 -18.48 15.35
CA GLN A 31 -5.01 -17.68 16.51
C GLN A 31 -3.79 -16.93 17.10
N SER A 32 -2.66 -17.62 17.23
CA SER A 32 -1.41 -17.01 17.69
C SER A 32 -0.94 -15.82 16.84
N TRP A 33 -1.25 -15.81 15.55
CA TRP A 33 -0.94 -14.69 14.67
C TRP A 33 -1.93 -13.53 14.86
N LEU A 34 -3.23 -13.82 15.03
CA LEU A 34 -4.23 -12.81 15.37
C LEU A 34 -3.94 -12.12 16.71
N ASP A 35 -3.40 -12.87 17.67
CA ASP A 35 -3.03 -12.32 18.98
C ASP A 35 -1.88 -11.28 18.86
N LEU A 36 -0.97 -11.46 17.88
CA LEU A 36 0.10 -10.52 17.59
C LEU A 36 -0.36 -9.33 16.73
N PHE A 37 -1.34 -9.54 15.86
CA PHE A 37 -1.83 -8.53 14.92
C PHE A 37 -3.36 -8.36 15.00
N PRO A 38 -3.89 -7.95 16.18
CA PRO A 38 -5.33 -7.94 16.42
C PRO A 38 -6.09 -6.94 15.54
N ASN A 39 -5.39 -5.91 15.04
CA ASN A 39 -5.96 -4.88 14.17
C ASN A 39 -5.67 -5.12 12.68
N SER A 40 -5.17 -6.30 12.31
CA SER A 40 -4.93 -6.63 10.91
C SER A 40 -6.23 -6.67 10.09
N GLN A 41 -6.12 -6.33 8.81
CA GLN A 41 -7.24 -6.35 7.86
C GLN A 41 -6.81 -7.00 6.56
N LEU A 42 -7.72 -7.75 5.95
CA LEU A 42 -7.56 -8.27 4.60
C LEU A 42 -8.42 -7.45 3.64
N LEU A 43 -7.81 -6.84 2.63
CA LEU A 43 -8.48 -5.97 1.67
C LEU A 43 -8.39 -6.58 0.27
N ASN A 44 -9.48 -6.54 -0.49
CA ASN A 44 -9.44 -6.78 -1.93
C ASN A 44 -9.41 -5.44 -2.67
N THR A 45 -8.49 -5.30 -3.61
CA THR A 45 -8.34 -4.10 -4.44
C THR A 45 -8.60 -4.41 -5.90
N VAL A 46 -9.34 -3.53 -6.57
CA VAL A 46 -9.67 -3.72 -7.99
C VAL A 46 -8.40 -3.54 -8.82
N ALA A 47 -8.07 -4.55 -9.62
CA ALA A 47 -7.07 -4.39 -10.67
C ALA A 47 -7.67 -3.73 -11.92
N ASP A 48 -6.96 -2.72 -12.43
CA ASP A 48 -7.28 -2.05 -13.69
C ASP A 48 -6.85 -2.87 -14.92
N ARG A 49 -5.70 -3.55 -14.85
CA ARG A 49 -5.04 -4.20 -16.00
C ARG A 49 -4.78 -5.70 -15.84
N SER A 50 -5.27 -6.30 -14.76
CA SER A 50 -5.13 -7.72 -14.46
C SER A 50 -6.52 -8.36 -14.36
N ASP A 51 -6.62 -9.62 -14.76
CA ASP A 51 -7.78 -10.47 -14.50
C ASP A 51 -7.83 -10.87 -13.02
N HIS A 52 -6.70 -10.84 -12.31
CA HIS A 52 -6.62 -10.96 -10.85
C HIS A 52 -6.62 -9.60 -10.13
N SER A 53 -7.42 -9.50 -9.06
CA SER A 53 -7.48 -8.38 -8.12
C SER A 53 -6.58 -8.65 -6.89
N PRO A 54 -5.61 -7.78 -6.56
CA PRO A 54 -4.70 -8.02 -5.44
C PRO A 54 -5.40 -8.08 -4.08
N ILE A 55 -5.05 -9.09 -3.28
CA ILE A 55 -5.38 -9.15 -1.86
C ILE A 55 -4.24 -8.52 -1.04
N ILE A 56 -4.59 -7.54 -0.22
CA ILE A 56 -3.65 -6.81 0.64
C ILE A 56 -3.91 -7.17 2.11
N LEU A 57 -2.87 -7.65 2.78
CA LEU A 57 -2.84 -7.75 4.24
C LEU A 57 -2.34 -6.42 4.81
N LYS A 58 -3.21 -5.67 5.46
CA LYS A 58 -2.87 -4.42 6.12
C LYS A 58 -2.72 -4.67 7.62
N LEU A 59 -1.52 -4.45 8.13
CA LEU A 59 -1.28 -4.42 9.58
C LEU A 59 -1.54 -2.98 10.04
N LEU A 60 -2.68 -2.75 10.69
CA LEU A 60 -2.95 -1.46 11.30
C LEU A 60 -2.12 -1.39 12.59
N GLU A 61 -1.08 -0.56 12.54
CA GLU A 61 -0.14 -0.36 13.64
C GLU A 61 -0.88 -0.07 14.96
N GLN A 62 -0.46 -0.74 16.05
CA GLN A 62 -0.39 -0.04 17.33
C GLN A 62 0.62 1.09 17.10
N GLU A 63 0.19 2.34 17.29
CA GLU A 63 0.96 3.58 17.16
C GLU A 63 2.42 3.36 16.75
N ASN A 64 2.73 3.67 15.48
CA ASN A 64 4.10 3.75 14.98
C ASN A 64 4.92 4.54 15.99
N ASN A 65 5.69 3.86 16.84
CA ASN A 65 6.59 4.51 17.76
C ASN A 65 7.75 5.06 16.92
N GLY A 66 7.50 6.23 16.32
CA GLY A 66 8.43 7.07 15.60
C GLY A 66 9.60 6.33 14.97
N TYR A 67 9.36 5.53 13.93
CA TYR A 67 10.42 5.30 12.96
C TYR A 67 10.77 6.66 12.37
N ARG A 68 11.72 7.35 12.99
CA ARG A 68 12.39 8.53 12.46
C ARG A 68 13.07 8.05 11.21
N ARG A 69 12.36 8.12 10.08
CA ARG A 69 12.97 7.87 8.78
C ARG A 69 14.17 8.80 8.70
N PRO A 70 15.40 8.27 8.55
CA PRO A 70 16.55 9.14 8.43
C PRO A 70 16.31 10.02 7.21
N PHE A 71 16.67 11.29 7.32
CA PHE A 71 16.73 12.16 6.16
C PHE A 71 17.63 11.50 5.11
N ARG A 72 17.13 11.40 3.88
CA ARG A 72 17.89 10.90 2.73
C ARG A 72 18.02 12.03 1.73
N PHE A 73 19.24 12.23 1.26
CA PHE A 73 19.56 13.14 0.19
C PHE A 73 19.87 12.31 -1.05
N GLU A 74 19.13 12.54 -2.13
CA GLU A 74 19.40 11.86 -3.40
C GLU A 74 20.56 12.57 -4.12
N ASN A 75 21.62 11.84 -4.46
CA ASN A 75 22.80 12.43 -5.10
C ASN A 75 22.47 13.11 -6.44
N ALA A 76 21.42 12.66 -7.14
CA ALA A 76 20.94 13.27 -8.37
C ALA A 76 20.54 14.75 -8.17
N TRP A 77 20.15 15.16 -6.96
CA TRP A 77 19.83 16.57 -6.68
C TRP A 77 21.05 17.49 -6.79
N LEU A 78 22.28 16.98 -6.73
CA LEU A 78 23.48 17.79 -6.98
C LEU A 78 23.57 18.27 -8.43
N GLU A 79 22.89 17.60 -9.34
CA GLU A 79 22.83 17.97 -10.76
C GLU A 79 21.70 18.96 -11.06
N GLU A 80 20.80 19.21 -10.10
CA GLU A 80 19.71 20.17 -10.24
C GLU A 80 20.22 21.60 -10.06
N GLU A 81 20.15 22.40 -11.12
CA GLU A 81 20.63 23.80 -11.14
C GLU A 81 20.06 24.67 -10.00
N ARG A 82 18.84 24.33 -9.56
CA ARG A 82 18.10 25.09 -8.54
C ARG A 82 18.32 24.62 -7.12
N LEU A 83 19.08 23.54 -6.89
CA LEU A 83 19.30 23.01 -5.54
C LEU A 83 19.83 24.10 -4.60
N HIS A 84 20.80 24.89 -5.07
CA HIS A 84 21.42 25.93 -4.25
C HIS A 84 20.43 27.00 -3.79
N GLU A 85 19.56 27.48 -4.71
CA GLU A 85 18.51 28.47 -4.43
C GLU A 85 17.51 27.95 -3.40
N VAL A 86 17.06 26.70 -3.57
CA VAL A 86 16.08 26.07 -2.68
C VAL A 86 16.64 25.97 -1.25
N VAL A 87 17.87 25.49 -1.14
CA VAL A 87 18.56 25.28 0.13
C VAL A 87 18.82 26.60 0.87
N THR A 88 19.36 27.61 0.18
CA THR A 88 19.60 28.94 0.77
C THR A 88 18.30 29.64 1.18
N THR A 89 17.26 29.57 0.36
CA THR A 89 15.95 30.14 0.66
C THR A 89 15.32 29.49 1.89
N ALA A 90 15.41 28.16 2.01
CA ALA A 90 14.86 27.43 3.15
C ALA A 90 15.57 27.81 4.46
N TRP A 91 16.91 27.90 4.45
CA TRP A 91 17.66 28.29 5.65
C TRP A 91 17.48 29.76 6.03
N GLY A 92 17.32 30.67 5.07
CA GLY A 92 17.03 32.08 5.35
C GLY A 92 15.65 32.35 5.93
N ARG A 93 14.71 31.38 5.85
CA ARG A 93 13.36 31.49 6.43
C ARG A 93 13.25 30.91 7.85
N GLY A 94 14.30 30.25 8.33
CA GLY A 94 14.33 29.60 9.65
C GLY A 94 14.91 30.46 10.78
N SER A 95 15.24 31.73 10.51
CA SER A 95 15.75 32.73 11.47
C SER A 95 14.70 33.77 11.81
#